data_AF-A0A182T1E2-F1
#
_entry.id   AF-A0A182T1E2-F1
#
_cell.length_a   1.000
_cell.length_b   1.000
_cell.length_c   1.000
_cell.angle_alpha   90.00
_cell.angle_beta   90.00
_cell.angle_gamma   90.00
#
_symmetry.space_group_name_H-M   'P 1'
#
loop_
_entity.id
_entity.type
_entity.pdbx_description
1 polymer ?
#
loop_
_entity_poly.entity_id
_entity_poly.type
_entity_poly.pdbx_seq_one_letter_code
_entity_poly.pdbx_strand_id
1 'polypeptide(L)'
;MSIIFGSEMNAIYLLWLGLIYFCKPVTSLEEPNTTLAPVENYKTNPYCFRFTWMGPKYNKDTPYKNLSCDNILKKAKGIPCFHPGFSVRYLLDNTNVPDTNYMWEEYKDKPSQIACRLVRGEVCARYSYRYNGAIENITYMCAKLNVDNESSTSSSCFKEDRQGREIEVCVCESAAGRTPCNRSAIVLADSAPVAPMMLALAMIQLLLIKCLQMR
;
A
#
# COMPACT_ATOMS: atom_id res chain seq x y z
N MET A 1 69.26 51.52 -11.19
CA MET A 1 69.79 51.03 -12.48
C MET A 1 68.59 50.68 -13.35
N SER A 2 68.34 51.50 -14.37
CA SER A 2 67.16 51.43 -15.24
C SER A 2 67.47 50.58 -16.48
N ILE A 3 66.58 49.68 -16.86
CA ILE A 3 66.39 49.13 -18.22
C ILE A 3 64.89 48.74 -18.28
N ILE A 4 63.95 49.56 -18.77
CA ILE A 4 63.50 49.85 -20.15
C ILE A 4 63.08 48.61 -20.98
N PHE A 5 61.75 48.49 -21.10
CA PHE A 5 60.87 48.05 -22.20
C PHE A 5 61.20 46.82 -23.08
N GLY A 6 60.20 45.96 -23.22
CA GLY A 6 60.12 44.98 -24.31
C GLY A 6 58.77 44.25 -24.32
N SER A 7 57.76 44.90 -24.88
CA SER A 7 56.50 44.31 -25.35
C SER A 7 56.79 43.03 -26.14
N GLU A 8 56.39 41.85 -25.66
CA GLU A 8 56.17 40.58 -26.42
C GLU A 8 55.86 39.39 -25.49
N MET A 9 55.02 39.55 -24.45
CA MET A 9 54.76 38.44 -23.51
C MET A 9 53.28 38.21 -23.14
N ASN A 10 52.34 38.83 -23.85
CA ASN A 10 50.90 38.62 -23.59
C ASN A 10 50.18 37.74 -24.62
N ALA A 11 50.85 37.35 -25.72
CA ALA A 11 50.23 36.54 -26.78
C ALA A 11 50.37 35.01 -26.57
N ILE A 12 51.36 34.56 -25.79
CA ILE A 12 51.62 33.12 -25.61
C ILE A 12 50.76 32.52 -24.49
N TYR A 13 50.42 33.31 -23.46
CA TYR A 13 49.56 32.85 -22.35
C TYR A 13 48.09 32.65 -22.74
N LEU A 14 47.59 33.39 -23.74
CA LEU A 14 46.21 33.25 -24.23
C LEU A 14 46.02 32.06 -25.17
N LEU A 15 47.08 31.60 -25.84
CA LEU A 15 47.02 30.40 -26.69
C LEU A 15 47.05 29.09 -25.87
N TRP A 16 47.65 29.09 -24.68
CA TRP A 16 47.63 27.92 -23.78
C TRP A 16 46.31 27.76 -23.00
N LEU A 17 45.59 28.86 -22.70
CA LEU A 17 44.26 28.78 -22.09
C LEU A 17 43.15 28.43 -23.10
N GLY A 18 43.36 28.73 -24.40
CA GLY A 18 42.42 28.38 -25.47
C GLY A 18 42.48 26.91 -25.93
N LEU A 19 43.63 26.25 -25.84
CA LEU A 19 43.81 24.86 -26.29
C LEU A 19 43.42 23.80 -25.23
N ILE A 20 43.38 24.15 -23.94
CA ILE A 20 42.86 23.25 -22.90
C ILE A 20 41.31 23.22 -22.91
N TYR A 21 40.66 24.18 -23.56
CA TYR A 21 39.20 24.23 -23.71
C TYR A 21 38.65 23.41 -24.89
N PHE A 22 39.51 22.94 -25.81
CA PHE A 22 39.09 22.23 -27.03
C PHE A 22 39.42 20.73 -27.07
N CYS A 23 39.90 20.15 -25.97
CA CYS A 23 40.22 18.71 -25.90
C CYS A 23 39.60 17.99 -24.70
N LYS A 24 38.39 18.41 -24.29
CA LYS A 24 37.51 17.48 -23.58
C LYS A 24 36.69 16.75 -24.62
N PRO A 25 36.81 15.42 -24.77
CA PRO A 25 35.87 14.68 -25.57
C PRO A 25 34.47 15.01 -25.03
N VAL A 26 33.57 15.37 -25.94
CA VAL A 26 32.14 15.32 -25.66
C VAL A 26 31.83 13.84 -25.42
N THR A 27 32.09 13.37 -24.21
CA THR A 27 31.32 12.29 -23.64
C THR A 27 29.92 12.84 -23.56
N SER A 28 29.14 12.54 -24.59
CA SER A 28 27.71 12.33 -24.45
C SER A 28 27.54 11.58 -23.14
N LEU A 29 27.17 12.31 -22.07
CA LEU A 29 26.38 11.72 -21.00
C LEU A 29 25.09 11.35 -21.70
N GLU A 30 25.12 10.17 -22.31
CA GLU A 30 23.93 9.41 -22.59
C GLU A 30 23.29 9.30 -21.21
N GLU A 31 22.30 10.16 -20.95
CA GLU A 31 21.37 9.93 -19.85
C GLU A 31 21.02 8.45 -19.99
N PRO A 32 21.30 7.60 -18.98
CA PRO A 32 20.81 6.25 -19.05
C PRO A 32 19.31 6.42 -19.25
N ASN A 33 18.83 5.99 -20.41
CA ASN A 33 17.43 6.02 -20.79
C ASN A 33 16.74 5.07 -19.81
N THR A 34 16.53 5.55 -18.59
CA THR A 34 16.05 4.79 -17.45
C THR A 34 14.54 4.86 -17.50
N THR A 35 14.00 4.45 -18.64
CA THR A 35 12.64 3.93 -18.73
C THR A 35 12.66 2.43 -18.46
N LEU A 36 13.54 1.98 -17.56
CA LEU A 36 13.40 0.68 -16.93
C LEU A 36 12.42 0.90 -15.78
N ALA A 37 11.14 0.61 -16.03
CA ALA A 37 10.23 0.31 -14.94
C ALA A 37 10.98 -0.58 -13.93
N PRO A 38 10.94 -0.28 -12.61
CA PRO A 38 11.67 -1.08 -11.63
C PRO A 38 11.35 -2.54 -11.88
N VAL A 39 12.37 -3.39 -12.07
CA VAL A 39 12.17 -4.82 -12.32
C VAL A 39 11.20 -5.34 -11.25
N GLU A 40 9.99 -5.67 -11.69
CA GLU A 40 8.92 -6.08 -10.79
C GLU A 40 9.30 -7.43 -10.22
N ASN A 41 9.73 -7.41 -8.97
CA ASN A 41 10.17 -8.61 -8.27
C ASN A 41 9.60 -8.59 -6.86
N TYR A 42 8.51 -9.34 -6.67
CA TYR A 42 7.85 -9.46 -5.38
C TYR A 42 8.74 -10.14 -4.33
N LYS A 43 9.76 -10.91 -4.72
CA LYS A 43 10.67 -11.58 -3.77
C LYS A 43 11.60 -10.61 -3.06
N THR A 44 11.96 -9.51 -3.72
CA THR A 44 12.92 -8.52 -3.20
C THR A 44 12.26 -7.22 -2.77
N ASN A 45 11.00 -6.99 -3.16
CA ASN A 45 10.28 -5.77 -2.84
C ASN A 45 8.95 -6.07 -2.14
N PRO A 46 8.60 -5.33 -1.07
CA PRO A 46 7.29 -5.44 -0.44
C PRO A 46 6.22 -4.69 -1.25
N TYR A 47 4.99 -5.21 -1.24
CA TYR A 47 3.85 -4.69 -1.99
C TYR A 47 2.58 -4.60 -1.13
N CYS A 48 1.70 -3.67 -1.47
CA CYS A 48 0.33 -3.57 -0.95
C CYS A 48 -0.67 -3.71 -2.08
N PHE A 49 -1.79 -4.39 -1.86
CA PHE A 49 -2.91 -4.32 -2.82
C PHE A 49 -3.33 -2.87 -3.05
N ARG A 50 -3.64 -2.53 -4.30
CA ARG A 50 -4.06 -1.20 -4.72
C ARG A 50 -5.22 -1.26 -5.71
N PHE A 51 -6.42 -1.25 -5.19
CA PHE A 51 -7.67 -1.24 -5.97
C PHE A 51 -8.85 -0.91 -5.06
N THR A 52 -9.99 -0.55 -5.64
CA THR A 52 -11.26 -0.40 -4.91
C THR A 52 -12.27 -1.43 -5.36
N TRP A 53 -12.80 -2.20 -4.41
CA TRP A 53 -13.98 -3.03 -4.60
C TRP A 53 -15.23 -2.25 -4.21
N MET A 54 -16.22 -2.22 -5.09
CA MET A 54 -17.39 -1.35 -4.95
C MET A 54 -18.58 -2.01 -4.26
N GLY A 55 -18.40 -3.17 -3.64
CA GLY A 55 -19.51 -3.83 -2.95
C GLY A 55 -20.39 -4.69 -3.85
N PRO A 56 -21.31 -5.46 -3.25
CA PRO A 56 -22.17 -6.43 -3.96
C PRO A 56 -23.15 -5.78 -4.95
N LYS A 57 -23.44 -4.48 -4.79
CA LYS A 57 -24.38 -3.74 -5.66
C LYS A 57 -23.81 -3.45 -7.05
N TYR A 58 -22.51 -3.68 -7.25
CA TYR A 58 -21.79 -3.35 -8.47
C TYR A 58 -21.33 -4.65 -9.14
N ASN A 59 -22.17 -5.18 -10.03
CA ASN A 59 -21.94 -6.45 -10.75
C ASN A 59 -21.73 -6.22 -12.27
N LYS A 60 -21.41 -7.30 -13.01
CA LYS A 60 -21.13 -7.31 -14.47
C LYS A 60 -22.23 -6.69 -15.33
N ASP A 61 -23.47 -6.74 -14.84
CA ASP A 61 -24.68 -6.30 -15.53
C ASP A 61 -25.07 -4.87 -15.16
N THR A 62 -24.37 -4.26 -14.20
CA THR A 62 -24.59 -2.86 -13.84
C THR A 62 -23.94 -1.90 -14.83
N PRO A 63 -24.54 -0.72 -15.08
CA PRO A 63 -23.95 0.33 -15.92
C PRO A 63 -22.64 0.90 -15.34
N TYR A 64 -22.26 0.44 -14.15
CA TYR A 64 -21.09 0.88 -13.41
C TYR A 64 -19.78 0.27 -13.89
N LYS A 65 -19.85 -0.58 -14.90
CA LYS A 65 -18.71 -1.21 -15.58
C LYS A 65 -17.63 -0.16 -15.89
N ASN A 66 -17.94 0.92 -16.59
CA ASN A 66 -16.92 1.87 -17.07
C ASN A 66 -16.85 3.19 -16.28
N LEU A 67 -17.26 3.20 -15.01
CA LEU A 67 -17.29 4.45 -14.24
C LEU A 67 -15.95 4.78 -13.60
N SER A 68 -15.57 6.06 -13.70
CA SER A 68 -14.48 6.63 -12.92
C SER A 68 -14.82 6.67 -11.43
N CYS A 69 -13.79 6.81 -10.58
CA CYS A 69 -13.96 7.01 -9.15
C CYS A 69 -14.92 8.18 -8.82
N ASP A 70 -14.87 9.27 -9.59
CA ASP A 70 -15.74 10.43 -9.40
C ASP A 70 -17.23 10.09 -9.58
N ASN A 71 -17.52 9.27 -10.58
CA ASN A 71 -18.88 8.83 -10.88
C ASN A 71 -19.38 7.86 -9.80
N ILE A 72 -18.50 6.98 -9.30
CA ILE A 72 -18.87 5.97 -8.31
C ILE A 72 -19.08 6.59 -6.94
N LEU A 73 -18.20 7.51 -6.53
CA LEU A 73 -18.29 8.19 -5.24
C LEU A 73 -19.37 9.27 -5.22
N LYS A 74 -20.01 9.61 -6.34
CA LYS A 74 -21.04 10.67 -6.44
C LYS A 74 -20.60 11.99 -5.78
N LYS A 75 -19.33 12.35 -5.95
CA LYS A 75 -18.67 13.52 -5.31
C LYS A 75 -18.54 13.45 -3.78
N ALA A 76 -18.68 12.27 -3.15
CA ALA A 76 -18.35 12.08 -1.75
C ALA A 76 -16.87 12.43 -1.53
N LYS A 77 -16.61 13.39 -0.64
CA LYS A 77 -15.26 13.84 -0.29
C LYS A 77 -14.70 12.95 0.82
N GLY A 78 -13.40 12.66 0.75
CA GLY A 78 -12.68 11.93 1.80
C GLY A 78 -12.75 10.40 1.72
N ILE A 79 -13.38 9.83 0.69
CA ILE A 79 -13.36 8.38 0.45
C ILE A 79 -12.25 8.06 -0.57
N PRO A 80 -11.22 7.28 -0.21
CA PRO A 80 -10.18 6.90 -1.15
C PRO A 80 -10.77 5.97 -2.22
N CYS A 81 -10.42 6.22 -3.49
CA CYS A 81 -10.81 5.36 -4.59
C CYS A 81 -9.67 5.22 -5.59
N PHE A 82 -9.34 3.96 -5.92
CA PHE A 82 -8.42 3.61 -6.99
C PHE A 82 -9.21 2.90 -8.07
N HIS A 83 -9.26 3.51 -9.26
CA HIS A 83 -9.90 2.87 -10.40
C HIS A 83 -9.12 1.58 -10.71
N PRO A 84 -9.75 0.40 -10.61
CA PRO A 84 -9.06 -0.84 -10.89
C PRO A 84 -8.64 -0.85 -12.36
N GLY A 85 -7.39 -1.23 -12.63
CA GLY A 85 -6.94 -1.51 -13.99
C GLY A 85 -7.80 -2.63 -14.62
N PHE A 86 -7.79 -2.72 -15.95
CA PHE A 86 -8.59 -3.68 -16.70
C PHE A 86 -8.49 -5.13 -16.17
N SER A 87 -7.29 -5.55 -15.75
CA SER A 87 -7.00 -6.90 -15.24
C SER A 87 -7.67 -7.23 -13.91
N VAL A 88 -7.83 -6.24 -13.03
CA VAL A 88 -8.42 -6.43 -11.69
C VAL A 88 -9.93 -6.46 -11.77
N ARG A 89 -10.47 -5.83 -12.80
CA ARG A 89 -11.90 -5.56 -12.97
C ARG A 89 -12.74 -6.83 -13.02
N TYR A 90 -12.30 -7.83 -13.77
CA TYR A 90 -12.98 -9.13 -13.86
C TYR A 90 -13.02 -9.88 -12.51
N LEU A 91 -12.02 -9.66 -11.65
CA LEU A 91 -11.92 -10.26 -10.32
C LEU A 91 -12.83 -9.56 -9.30
N LEU A 92 -13.15 -8.28 -9.54
CA LEU A 92 -14.01 -7.45 -8.71
C LEU A 92 -15.49 -7.51 -9.10
N ASP A 93 -15.78 -8.06 -10.27
CA ASP A 93 -17.12 -8.15 -10.85
C ASP A 93 -18.03 -9.19 -10.15
N ASN A 94 -17.51 -9.91 -9.15
CA ASN A 94 -18.28 -10.80 -8.30
C ASN A 94 -18.91 -10.01 -7.14
N THR A 95 -20.11 -10.41 -6.72
CA THR A 95 -20.83 -9.75 -5.61
C THR A 95 -20.14 -9.98 -4.26
N ASN A 96 -19.21 -10.91 -4.18
CA ASN A 96 -18.44 -11.20 -2.97
C ASN A 96 -17.20 -10.32 -2.85
N VAL A 97 -16.71 -10.17 -1.62
CA VAL A 97 -15.42 -9.52 -1.35
C VAL A 97 -14.32 -10.24 -2.14
N PRO A 98 -13.39 -9.53 -2.79
CA PRO A 98 -12.40 -10.15 -3.67
C PRO A 98 -11.50 -11.12 -2.90
N ASP A 99 -11.25 -12.29 -3.51
CA ASP A 99 -10.28 -13.25 -2.99
C ASP A 99 -8.87 -12.74 -3.26
N THR A 100 -8.33 -12.01 -2.29
CA THR A 100 -6.99 -11.44 -2.36
C THR A 100 -5.89 -12.50 -2.44
N ASN A 101 -6.13 -13.73 -1.98
CA ASN A 101 -5.13 -14.80 -2.12
C ASN A 101 -5.06 -15.27 -3.57
N TYR A 102 -6.20 -15.53 -4.19
CA TYR A 102 -6.26 -15.88 -5.62
C TYR A 102 -5.67 -14.77 -6.49
N MET A 103 -6.04 -13.51 -6.23
CA MET A 103 -5.50 -12.36 -6.95
C MET A 103 -3.97 -12.30 -6.85
N TRP A 104 -3.40 -12.55 -5.67
CA TRP A 104 -1.96 -12.52 -5.52
C TRP A 104 -1.28 -13.66 -6.28
N GLU A 105 -1.80 -14.89 -6.19
CA GLU A 105 -1.18 -16.03 -6.88
C GLU A 105 -1.14 -15.85 -8.40
N GLU A 106 -2.18 -15.24 -8.97
CA GLU A 106 -2.28 -14.98 -10.41
C GLU A 106 -1.36 -13.84 -10.88
N TYR A 107 -1.19 -12.79 -10.07
CA TYR A 107 -0.50 -11.55 -10.49
C TYR A 107 0.81 -11.27 -9.75
N LYS A 108 1.32 -12.17 -8.90
CA LYS A 108 2.59 -11.98 -8.17
C LYS A 108 3.80 -11.73 -9.06
N ASP A 109 3.79 -12.22 -10.30
CA ASP A 109 4.87 -12.00 -11.28
C ASP A 109 4.74 -10.66 -12.03
N LYS A 110 3.58 -9.99 -11.92
CA LYS A 110 3.31 -8.64 -12.46
C LYS A 110 2.52 -7.81 -11.44
N PRO A 111 3.07 -7.61 -10.23
CA PRO A 111 2.34 -7.05 -9.10
C PRO A 111 1.81 -5.63 -9.37
N SER A 112 2.39 -4.85 -10.29
CA SER A 112 1.90 -3.50 -10.61
C SER A 112 0.45 -3.44 -11.10
N GLN A 113 -0.09 -4.56 -11.58
CA GLN A 113 -1.48 -4.65 -12.06
C GLN A 113 -2.50 -4.60 -10.93
N ILE A 114 -2.16 -5.10 -9.74
CA ILE A 114 -3.08 -5.26 -8.60
C ILE A 114 -2.55 -4.63 -7.30
N ALA A 115 -1.30 -4.19 -7.30
CA ALA A 115 -0.57 -3.76 -6.13
C ALA A 115 0.36 -2.57 -6.44
N CYS A 116 0.74 -1.85 -5.39
CA CYS A 116 1.80 -0.85 -5.43
C CYS A 116 3.00 -1.36 -4.64
N ARG A 117 4.19 -1.07 -5.13
CA ARG A 117 5.44 -1.30 -4.39
C ARG A 117 5.50 -0.32 -3.23
N LEU A 118 5.78 -0.81 -2.03
CA LEU A 118 6.01 0.05 -0.88
C LEU A 118 7.33 0.81 -1.04
N VAL A 119 7.29 2.14 -0.84
CA VAL A 119 8.49 2.97 -0.68
C VAL A 119 8.70 3.35 0.78
N ARG A 120 9.86 3.96 1.08
CA ARG A 120 10.22 4.32 2.46
C ARG A 120 9.14 5.19 3.12
N GLY A 121 8.65 4.73 4.27
CA GLY A 121 7.63 5.42 5.07
C GLY A 121 6.19 5.16 4.62
N GLU A 122 5.96 4.30 3.64
CA GLU A 122 4.62 3.80 3.30
C GLU A 122 4.30 2.51 4.05
N VAL A 123 3.01 2.31 4.31
CA VAL A 123 2.44 1.07 4.83
C VAL A 123 1.22 0.68 4.00
N CYS A 124 0.78 -0.57 4.15
CA CYS A 124 -0.43 -1.01 3.50
C CYS A 124 -1.64 -0.58 4.33
N ALA A 125 -2.64 -0.02 3.65
CA ALA A 125 -3.91 0.35 4.24
C ALA A 125 -5.07 -0.36 3.56
N ARG A 126 -6.08 -0.70 4.36
CA ARG A 126 -7.40 -1.16 3.93
C ARG A 126 -8.43 -0.21 4.54
N TYR A 127 -9.08 0.56 3.68
CA TYR A 127 -10.20 1.44 4.01
C TYR A 127 -11.50 0.69 3.69
N SER A 128 -12.40 0.57 4.65
CA SER A 128 -13.71 -0.07 4.47
C SER A 128 -14.81 0.89 4.87
N TYR A 129 -15.72 1.16 3.94
CA TYR A 129 -16.88 2.00 4.16
C TYR A 129 -18.11 1.12 4.27
N ARG A 130 -18.82 1.26 5.39
CA ARG A 130 -20.11 0.60 5.62
C ARG A 130 -21.19 1.64 5.83
N TYR A 131 -22.37 1.33 5.33
CA TYR A 131 -23.57 2.11 5.55
C TYR A 131 -24.67 1.19 6.06
N ASN A 132 -25.23 1.50 7.23
CA ASN A 132 -26.26 0.69 7.89
C ASN A 132 -25.88 -0.81 7.99
N GLY A 133 -24.64 -1.10 8.38
CA GLY A 133 -24.13 -2.46 8.55
C GLY A 133 -23.76 -3.20 7.26
N ALA A 134 -24.02 -2.65 6.08
CA ALA A 134 -23.62 -3.24 4.80
C ALA A 134 -22.32 -2.61 4.28
N ILE A 135 -21.39 -3.44 3.77
CA ILE A 135 -20.18 -2.94 3.12
C ILE A 135 -20.56 -2.32 1.77
N GLU A 136 -20.32 -1.02 1.64
CA GLU A 136 -20.54 -0.27 0.40
C GLU A 136 -19.29 -0.28 -0.47
N ASN A 137 -18.10 -0.09 0.09
CA ASN A 137 -16.85 -0.25 -0.66
C ASN A 137 -15.67 -0.62 0.25
N ILE A 138 -14.64 -1.19 -0.36
CA ILE A 138 -13.34 -1.45 0.26
C ILE A 138 -12.26 -0.95 -0.68
N THR A 139 -11.39 -0.07 -0.18
CA THR A 139 -10.22 0.42 -0.90
C THR A 139 -8.94 -0.10 -0.26
N TYR A 140 -8.12 -0.73 -1.08
CA TYR A 140 -6.78 -1.20 -0.73
C TYR A 140 -5.77 -0.22 -1.30
N MET A 141 -4.75 0.17 -0.53
CA MET A 141 -3.78 1.16 -0.96
C MET A 141 -2.43 1.10 -0.23
N CYS A 142 -1.39 1.62 -0.86
CA CYS A 142 -0.20 2.11 -0.17
C CYS A 142 -0.51 3.50 0.39
N ALA A 143 -0.22 3.73 1.67
CA ALA A 143 -0.49 4.99 2.34
C ALA A 143 0.68 5.40 3.21
N LYS A 144 0.88 6.71 3.34
CA LYS A 144 1.68 7.29 4.41
C LYS A 144 0.69 7.76 5.47
N LEU A 145 0.80 7.19 6.67
CA LEU A 145 -0.05 7.58 7.77
C LEU A 145 0.76 8.35 8.80
N ASN A 146 0.14 9.40 9.31
CA ASN A 146 0.59 10.07 10.51
C ASN A 146 -0.49 9.82 11.56
N VAL A 147 -0.18 9.00 12.57
CA VAL A 147 -1.05 8.77 13.71
C VAL A 147 -0.43 9.55 14.86
N ASP A 148 -1.20 10.47 15.45
CA ASP A 148 -0.70 11.25 16.59
C ASP A 148 -0.29 10.31 17.73
N ASN A 149 0.96 10.43 18.19
CA ASN A 149 1.57 9.59 19.23
C ASN A 149 1.85 8.11 18.88
N GLU A 150 1.73 7.68 17.62
CA GLU A 150 2.14 6.33 17.20
C GLU A 150 3.05 6.36 15.96
N SER A 151 4.04 5.47 15.91
CA SER A 151 4.81 5.27 14.67
C SER A 151 3.88 4.69 13.60
N SER A 152 3.99 5.16 12.36
CA SER A 152 3.23 4.71 11.19
C SER A 152 3.36 3.22 10.83
N THR A 153 4.06 2.44 11.66
CA THR A 153 4.51 1.06 11.46
C THR A 153 3.74 0.04 12.32
N SER A 154 2.95 0.49 13.31
CA SER A 154 2.12 -0.41 14.12
C SER A 154 0.97 -0.96 13.28
N SER A 155 0.75 -2.27 13.30
CA SER A 155 -0.42 -2.88 12.67
C SER A 155 -1.65 -2.63 13.55
N SER A 156 -2.55 -1.76 13.12
CA SER A 156 -3.71 -1.32 13.90
C SER A 156 -4.92 -1.05 13.00
N CYS A 157 -6.12 -1.09 13.58
CA CYS A 157 -7.36 -0.75 12.87
C CYS A 157 -8.08 0.36 13.62
N PHE A 158 -8.38 1.45 12.93
CA PHE A 158 -9.13 2.58 13.44
C PHE A 158 -10.56 2.52 12.91
N LYS A 159 -11.53 2.69 13.82
CA LYS A 159 -12.95 2.68 13.48
C LYS A 159 -13.57 4.01 13.88
N GLU A 160 -14.35 4.56 12.98
CA GLU A 160 -15.14 5.76 13.21
C GLU A 160 -16.58 5.52 12.73
N ASP A 161 -17.56 5.77 13.59
CA ASP A 161 -18.97 5.77 13.21
C ASP A 161 -19.51 7.19 13.24
N ARG A 162 -20.11 7.64 12.14
CA ARG A 162 -20.84 8.90 12.04
C ARG A 162 -22.23 8.69 11.46
N GLN A 163 -23.20 8.49 12.34
CA GLN A 163 -24.63 8.43 12.00
C GLN A 163 -24.94 7.28 11.03
N GLY A 164 -24.46 6.06 11.34
CA GLY A 164 -24.69 4.87 10.50
C GLY A 164 -23.76 4.75 9.30
N ARG A 165 -22.76 5.64 9.22
CA ARG A 165 -21.61 5.53 8.31
C ARG A 165 -20.42 5.08 9.13
N GLU A 166 -20.04 3.82 8.98
CA GLU A 166 -18.87 3.27 9.64
C GLU A 166 -17.69 3.28 8.66
N ILE A 167 -16.58 3.85 9.10
CA ILE A 167 -15.30 3.84 8.41
C ILE A 167 -14.35 3.01 9.24
N GLU A 168 -13.75 1.98 8.64
CA GLU A 168 -12.67 1.19 9.22
C GLU A 168 -11.41 1.37 8.37
N VAL A 169 -10.30 1.77 9.00
CA VAL A 169 -8.99 1.86 8.37
C VAL A 169 -8.02 0.95 9.10
N CYS A 170 -7.65 -0.16 8.47
CA CYS A 170 -6.62 -1.07 8.97
C CYS A 170 -5.30 -0.82 8.27
N VAL A 171 -4.21 -0.77 9.04
CA VAL A 171 -2.85 -0.56 8.56
C VAL A 171 -1.97 -1.74 8.94
N CYS A 172 -1.02 -2.07 8.08
CA CYS A 172 -0.06 -3.14 8.33
C CYS A 172 1.20 -2.96 7.48
N GLU A 173 2.31 -3.55 7.93
CA GLU A 173 3.55 -3.59 7.18
C GLU A 173 3.66 -4.89 6.39
N SER A 174 3.86 -4.78 5.07
CA SER A 174 4.01 -5.93 4.18
C SER A 174 5.49 -6.25 3.99
N ALA A 175 5.82 -7.54 3.89
CA ALA A 175 7.18 -8.01 3.72
C ALA A 175 7.44 -8.50 2.29
N ALA A 176 8.69 -8.36 1.82
CA ALA A 176 9.11 -8.91 0.53
C ALA A 176 8.95 -10.44 0.51
N GLY A 177 8.56 -10.98 -0.64
CA GLY A 177 8.32 -12.41 -0.86
C GLY A 177 7.04 -12.94 -0.23
N ARG A 178 6.22 -12.08 0.39
CA ARG A 178 4.94 -12.44 1.01
C ARG A 178 3.77 -11.80 0.28
N THR A 179 2.60 -12.40 0.43
CA THR A 179 1.32 -11.80 0.03
C THR A 179 1.11 -10.49 0.79
N PRO A 180 0.61 -9.42 0.14
CA PRO A 180 0.30 -8.17 0.82
C PRO A 180 -0.56 -8.34 2.08
N CYS A 181 -0.16 -7.67 3.16
CA CYS A 181 -0.81 -7.79 4.46
C CYS A 181 -2.20 -7.13 4.51
N ASN A 182 -2.47 -6.15 3.64
CA ASN A 182 -3.80 -5.52 3.52
C ASN A 182 -4.77 -6.42 2.76
N ARG A 183 -4.71 -7.73 2.95
CA ARG A 183 -5.65 -8.68 2.39
C ARG A 183 -7.04 -8.49 2.98
N SER A 184 -8.04 -9.05 2.31
CA SER A 184 -9.36 -9.21 2.91
C SER A 184 -9.22 -10.18 4.07
N ALA A 185 -9.06 -9.66 5.29
CA ALA A 185 -9.31 -10.45 6.47
C ALA A 185 -10.82 -10.65 6.49
N ILE A 186 -11.26 -11.91 6.34
CA ILE A 186 -12.47 -12.34 7.05
C ILE A 186 -12.28 -11.77 8.44
N VAL A 187 -13.18 -10.87 8.84
CA VAL A 187 -13.21 -10.33 10.19
C VAL A 187 -13.45 -11.53 11.09
N LEU A 188 -12.36 -12.23 11.43
CA LEU A 188 -12.31 -13.07 12.60
C LEU A 188 -12.45 -12.06 13.71
N ALA A 189 -13.70 -11.88 14.12
CA ALA A 189 -14.02 -11.31 15.40
C ALA A 189 -13.00 -11.87 16.38
N ASP A 190 -12.30 -10.97 17.05
CA ASP A 190 -11.40 -11.30 18.14
C ASP A 190 -12.26 -11.94 19.23
N SER A 191 -12.59 -13.22 19.07
CA SER A 191 -13.11 -14.03 20.15
C SER A 191 -11.89 -14.27 21.02
N ALA A 192 -11.74 -13.37 22.00
CA ALA A 192 -11.02 -13.67 23.22
C ALA A 192 -11.30 -15.14 23.59
N PRO A 193 -10.31 -15.93 24.01
CA PRO A 193 -10.49 -17.35 24.21
C PRO A 193 -11.34 -17.59 25.47
N VAL A 194 -12.66 -17.41 25.35
CA VAL A 194 -13.63 -17.63 26.43
C VAL A 194 -13.71 -19.13 26.75
N ALA A 195 -13.47 -19.98 25.76
CA ALA A 195 -13.51 -21.44 25.90
C ALA A 195 -12.52 -22.00 26.96
N PRO A 196 -11.20 -21.71 26.92
CA PRO A 196 -10.29 -22.21 27.95
C PRO A 196 -10.54 -21.61 29.33
N MET A 197 -11.04 -20.37 29.42
CA MET A 197 -11.33 -19.73 30.71
C MET A 197 -12.55 -20.37 31.40
N MET A 198 -13.58 -20.74 30.64
CA MET A 198 -14.76 -21.44 31.16
C MET A 198 -14.44 -22.89 31.59
N LEU A 199 -13.56 -23.58 30.87
CA LEU A 199 -13.08 -24.91 31.25
C LEU A 199 -12.27 -24.88 32.55
N ALA A 200 -11.41 -23.88 32.73
CA ALA A 200 -10.65 -23.70 33.96
C ALA A 200 -11.57 -23.46 35.17
N LEU A 201 -12.58 -22.60 35.04
CA LEU A 201 -13.57 -22.35 36.09
C LEU A 201 -14.38 -23.61 36.44
N ALA A 202 -14.82 -24.38 35.45
CA ALA A 202 -15.55 -25.63 35.68
C ALA A 202 -14.70 -26.67 36.43
N MET A 203 -13.41 -26.79 36.07
CA MET A 203 -12.48 -27.69 36.78
C MET A 203 -12.24 -27.26 38.23
N ILE A 204 -12.08 -25.96 38.48
CA ILE A 204 -11.95 -25.42 39.84
C ILE A 204 -13.21 -25.71 40.67
N GLN A 205 -14.41 -25.51 40.11
CA GLN A 205 -15.66 -25.83 40.80
C GLN A 205 -15.80 -27.33 41.11
N LEU A 206 -15.44 -28.22 40.17
CA LEU A 206 -15.45 -29.67 40.41
C LEU A 206 -14.47 -30.10 41.51
N LEU A 207 -13.28 -29.49 41.55
CA LEU A 207 -12.29 -29.76 42.59
C LEU A 207 -12.79 -29.30 43.96
N LEU A 208 -13.40 -28.11 44.05
CA LEU A 208 -13.98 -27.60 45.29
C LEU A 208 -15.12 -28.49 45.80
N ILE A 209 -16.01 -28.96 44.93
CA ILE A 209 -17.09 -29.89 45.29
C ILE A 209 -16.52 -31.22 45.81
N LYS A 210 -15.52 -31.79 45.12
CA LYS A 210 -14.87 -33.03 45.58
C LYS A 210 -14.15 -32.85 46.92
N CYS A 211 -13.50 -31.72 47.15
CA CYS A 211 -12.88 -31.41 48.44
C CYS A 211 -13.91 -31.28 49.57
N LEU A 212 -15.08 -30.71 49.30
CA LEU A 212 -16.17 -30.60 50.28
C LEU A 212 -16.82 -31.95 50.61
N GLN A 213 -16.88 -32.89 49.65
CA GLN A 213 -17.41 -34.24 49.90
C GLN A 213 -16.42 -35.20 50.59
N MET A 214 -15.14 -34.84 50.65
CA MET A 214 -14.07 -35.64 51.28
C MET A 214 -13.81 -35.22 52.75
N ARG A 215 -14.59 -34.29 53.29
CA ARG A 215 -14.54 -33.84 54.68
C ARG A 215 -15.79 -34.30 55.42
#